data_AF-A0A2D4J2T1-F1
#
_entry.id   AF-A0A2D4J2T1-F1
#
_cell.length_a   1.000
_cell.length_b   1.000
_cell.length_c   1.000
_cell.angle_alpha   90.00
_cell.angle_beta   90.00
_cell.angle_gamma   90.00
#
_symmetry.space_group_name_H-M   'P 1'
#
loop_
_entity.id
_entity.type
_entity.pdbx_description
1 polymer ?
#
loop_
_entity_poly.entity_id
_entity_poly.type
_entity_poly.pdbx_seq_one_letter_code
_entity_poly.pdbx_strand_id
1 'polypeptide(L)'
;MVLNILKRIPAEDIPLLLMNPESGKPSDLILTRLLVPPLCIRPSVISDLKSGTNEDDLTMKLTEIIFLNDVIKKHRVSGAKTQMIMEDWDFLQLQCALYINSELSGIPLNMAPKKWTRGFVQRLKGKQGRFRGNLSGKRVDFSGRTV
;
A
#
# COMPACT_ATOMS: atom_id res chain seq x y z
N MET A 1 11.86 -9.65 -15.33
CA MET A 1 13.31 -9.64 -15.60
C MET A 1 14.12 -9.42 -14.32
N VAL A 2 13.93 -8.30 -13.60
CA VAL A 2 14.67 -7.98 -12.35
C VAL A 2 14.50 -9.01 -11.24
N LEU A 3 13.27 -9.47 -10.96
CA LEU A 3 13.03 -10.48 -9.92
C LEU A 3 13.85 -11.76 -10.11
N ASN A 4 14.00 -12.22 -11.35
CA ASN A 4 14.76 -13.43 -11.65
C ASN A 4 16.26 -13.22 -11.46
N ILE A 5 16.76 -12.00 -11.70
CA ILE A 5 18.16 -11.64 -11.42
C ILE A 5 18.39 -11.66 -9.91
N LEU A 6 17.51 -11.01 -9.12
CA LEU A 6 17.63 -10.98 -7.66
C LEU A 6 17.51 -12.36 -7.01
N LYS A 7 16.69 -13.26 -7.57
CA LYS A 7 16.58 -14.65 -7.11
C LYS A 7 17.82 -15.50 -7.37
N ARG A 8 18.68 -15.10 -8.32
CA ARG A 8 19.89 -15.86 -8.68
C ARG A 8 21.10 -15.48 -7.82
N ILE A 9 20.99 -14.45 -6.98
CA ILE A 9 22.07 -14.04 -6.07
C ILE A 9 22.31 -15.19 -5.05
N PRO A 10 23.53 -15.76 -4.99
CA PRO A 10 23.89 -16.77 -4.01
C PRO A 10 23.69 -16.28 -2.57
N ALA A 11 23.33 -17.17 -1.65
CA ALA A 11 23.09 -16.79 -0.25
C ALA A 11 24.33 -16.22 0.44
N GLU A 12 25.53 -16.67 0.03
CA GLU A 12 26.84 -16.18 0.47
C GLU A 12 27.13 -14.73 0.06
N ASP A 13 26.52 -14.24 -1.03
CA ASP A 13 26.70 -12.86 -1.52
C ASP A 13 25.72 -11.88 -0.85
N ILE A 14 24.64 -12.37 -0.22
CA ILE A 14 23.62 -11.52 0.41
C ILE A 14 24.20 -10.59 1.50
N PRO A 15 25.12 -11.05 2.37
CA PRO A 15 25.80 -10.17 3.33
C PRO A 15 26.59 -9.02 2.69
N LEU A 16 27.11 -9.19 1.46
CA LEU A 16 27.82 -8.13 0.74
C LEU A 16 26.89 -6.97 0.36
N LEU A 17 25.59 -7.23 0.30
CA LEU A 17 24.53 -6.23 0.08
C LEU A 17 23.99 -5.63 1.39
N LEU A 18 24.65 -5.88 2.52
CA LEU A 18 24.23 -5.45 3.86
C LEU A 18 22.86 -6.01 4.28
N MET A 19 22.53 -7.23 3.82
CA MET A 19 21.29 -7.94 4.16
C MET A 19 21.58 -9.21 4.94
N ASN A 20 20.64 -9.62 5.80
CA ASN A 20 20.69 -10.90 6.51
C ASN A 20 19.83 -11.95 5.75
N PRO A 21 20.42 -13.05 5.22
CA PRO A 21 19.70 -14.05 4.43
C PRO A 21 18.56 -14.76 5.18
N GLU A 22 18.58 -14.78 6.52
CA GLU A 22 17.49 -15.34 7.34
C GLU A 22 16.33 -14.36 7.54
N SER A 23 16.62 -13.06 7.55
CA SER A 23 15.62 -12.01 7.76
C SER A 23 14.98 -11.53 6.46
N GLY A 24 15.70 -11.60 5.34
CA GLY A 24 15.17 -11.22 4.04
C GLY A 24 16.21 -11.29 2.92
N LYS A 25 15.73 -11.53 1.70
CA LYS A 25 16.56 -11.63 0.49
C LYS A 25 16.28 -10.43 -0.43
N PRO A 26 17.22 -10.07 -1.31
CA PRO A 26 16.99 -8.99 -2.27
C PRO A 26 15.72 -9.18 -3.11
N SER A 27 15.37 -10.43 -3.45
CA SER A 27 14.14 -10.75 -4.18
C SER A 27 12.85 -10.35 -3.46
N ASP A 28 12.89 -10.26 -2.13
CA ASP A 28 11.71 -9.99 -1.30
C ASP A 28 11.30 -8.52 -1.35
N LEU A 29 12.19 -7.64 -1.83
CA LEU A 29 11.89 -6.23 -2.10
C LEU A 29 10.89 -6.05 -3.24
N ILE A 30 10.72 -7.06 -4.10
CA ILE A 30 9.73 -7.06 -5.18
C ILE A 30 8.50 -7.83 -4.70
N LEU A 31 7.43 -7.09 -4.41
CA LEU A 31 6.18 -7.67 -3.94
C LEU A 31 5.51 -8.51 -5.04
N THR A 32 5.38 -9.81 -4.78
CA THR A 32 4.57 -10.73 -5.62
C THR A 32 3.21 -11.04 -4.98
N ARG A 33 3.09 -10.76 -3.69
CA ARG A 33 1.89 -10.93 -2.87
C ARG A 33 1.75 -9.68 -2.01
N LEU A 34 0.56 -9.08 -2.02
CA LEU A 34 0.24 -7.93 -1.19
C LEU A 34 -0.55 -8.41 0.02
N LEU A 35 -0.11 -8.04 1.22
CA LEU A 35 -0.80 -8.41 2.47
C LEU A 35 -2.04 -7.55 2.66
N VAL A 36 -3.17 -8.19 2.97
CA VAL A 36 -4.43 -7.52 3.29
C VAL A 36 -4.58 -7.47 4.81
N PRO A 37 -4.58 -6.29 5.44
CA PRO A 37 -4.72 -6.20 6.88
C PRO A 37 -6.16 -6.55 7.33
N PRO A 38 -6.33 -7.04 8.58
CA PRO A 38 -7.64 -7.29 9.18
C PRO A 38 -8.45 -6.00 9.39
N LEU A 39 -9.76 -6.15 9.63
CA LEU A 39 -10.73 -5.05 9.77
C LEU A 39 -10.36 -4.02 10.86
N CYS A 40 -9.70 -4.45 11.95
CA CYS A 40 -9.27 -3.54 13.01
C CYS A 40 -8.25 -2.47 12.54
N ILE A 41 -7.54 -2.71 11.44
CA ILE A 41 -6.60 -1.76 10.83
C ILE A 41 -7.27 -0.93 9.72
N ARG A 42 -8.37 -1.42 9.16
CA ARG A 42 -9.15 -0.80 8.07
C ARG A 42 -10.66 -0.77 8.40
N PRO A 43 -11.07 -0.02 9.45
CA PRO A 43 -12.42 -0.08 9.99
C PRO A 43 -13.45 0.54 9.05
N SER A 44 -14.63 -0.07 8.97
CA SER A 44 -15.78 0.46 8.24
C SER A 44 -16.74 1.15 9.21
N VAL A 45 -17.26 2.31 8.85
CA VAL A 45 -18.17 3.10 9.70
C VAL A 45 -19.53 3.19 9.03
N ILE A 46 -20.61 2.84 9.74
CA ILE A 46 -21.97 2.99 9.22
C ILE A 46 -22.30 4.49 9.17
N SER A 47 -22.87 4.95 8.06
CA SER A 47 -23.25 6.35 7.91
C SER A 47 -24.65 6.59 8.47
N ASP A 48 -24.78 7.42 9.50
CA ASP A 48 -26.08 7.76 10.11
C ASP A 48 -26.95 8.65 9.20
N LEU A 49 -26.33 9.39 8.27
CA LEU A 49 -26.98 10.41 7.42
C LEU A 49 -27.47 9.87 6.07
N LYS A 50 -26.99 8.71 5.63
CA LYS A 50 -27.29 8.10 4.33
C LYS A 50 -27.20 6.59 4.46
N SER A 51 -28.12 5.86 3.82
CA SER A 51 -28.02 4.40 3.72
C SER A 51 -26.69 4.00 3.08
N GLY A 52 -25.84 3.31 3.83
CA GLY A 52 -24.52 2.84 3.36
C GLY A 52 -23.44 2.83 4.44
N THR A 53 -22.26 2.33 4.08
CA THR A 53 -21.05 2.35 4.90
C THR A 53 -20.01 3.30 4.32
N ASN A 54 -19.24 3.94 5.19
CA ASN A 54 -18.04 4.68 4.85
C ASN A 54 -16.83 3.78 5.12
N GLU A 55 -16.27 3.24 4.06
CA GLU A 55 -15.14 2.32 4.10
C GLU A 55 -13.81 3.08 4.31
N ASP A 56 -12.89 2.45 5.04
CA ASP A 56 -11.54 2.98 5.22
C ASP A 56 -10.79 3.13 3.87
N ASP A 57 -9.97 4.18 3.75
CA ASP A 57 -9.16 4.45 2.55
C ASP A 57 -8.32 3.24 2.08
N LEU A 58 -7.81 2.41 3.01
CA LEU A 58 -7.06 1.19 2.67
C LEU A 58 -7.97 0.15 2.02
N THR A 59 -9.22 0.01 2.48
CA THR A 59 -10.20 -0.89 1.86
C THR A 59 -10.52 -0.41 0.44
N MET A 60 -10.74 0.89 0.25
CA MET A 60 -10.99 1.46 -1.08
C MET A 60 -9.81 1.21 -2.04
N LYS A 61 -8.57 1.42 -1.59
CA LYS A 61 -7.37 1.15 -2.39
C LYS A 61 -7.18 -0.33 -2.72
N LEU A 62 -7.47 -1.22 -1.78
CA LEU A 62 -7.42 -2.66 -2.02
C LEU A 62 -8.42 -3.10 -3.09
N THR A 63 -9.63 -2.57 -3.08
CA THR A 63 -10.65 -2.84 -4.11
C THR A 63 -10.15 -2.43 -5.50
N GLU A 64 -9.54 -1.24 -5.62
CA GLU A 64 -8.94 -0.77 -6.89
C GLU A 64 -7.80 -1.69 -7.36
N ILE A 65 -6.90 -2.09 -6.45
CA ILE A 65 -5.79 -3.01 -6.76
C ILE A 65 -6.31 -4.36 -7.25
N ILE A 66 -7.31 -4.93 -6.57
CA ILE A 66 -7.90 -6.21 -6.95
C ILE A 66 -8.57 -6.12 -8.33
N PHE A 67 -9.32 -5.05 -8.56
CA PHE A 67 -9.99 -4.80 -9.84
C PHE A 67 -8.98 -4.74 -10.99
N LEU A 68 -7.92 -3.92 -10.86
CA LEU A 68 -6.89 -3.81 -11.89
C LEU A 68 -6.16 -5.14 -12.14
N ASN A 69 -5.89 -5.89 -11.07
CA ASN A 69 -5.27 -7.21 -11.20
C ASN A 69 -6.16 -8.20 -11.98
N ASP A 70 -7.49 -8.15 -11.78
CA ASP A 70 -8.44 -8.96 -12.56
C ASP A 70 -8.53 -8.51 -14.03
N VAL A 71 -8.52 -7.20 -14.28
CA VAL A 71 -8.49 -6.62 -15.63
C VAL A 71 -7.24 -7.09 -16.39
N ILE A 72 -6.05 -6.99 -15.79
CA ILE A 72 -4.80 -7.46 -16.41
C ILE A 72 -4.86 -8.96 -16.72
N LYS A 73 -5.41 -9.77 -15.82
CA LYS A 73 -5.59 -11.21 -16.07
C LYS A 73 -6.50 -11.46 -17.27
N LYS A 74 -7.63 -10.76 -17.36
CA LYS A 74 -8.55 -10.87 -18.50
C LYS A 74 -7.91 -10.42 -19.81
N HIS A 75 -7.21 -9.29 -19.82
CA HIS A 75 -6.48 -8.79 -20.99
C HIS A 75 -5.40 -9.76 -21.48
N ARG A 76 -4.71 -10.44 -20.56
CA ARG A 76 -3.74 -11.49 -20.93
C ARG A 76 -4.41 -12.70 -21.58
N VAL A 77 -5.56 -13.14 -21.07
CA VAL A 77 -6.30 -14.30 -21.62
C VAL A 77 -6.94 -13.97 -22.96
N SER A 78 -7.46 -12.76 -23.14
CA SER A 78 -8.09 -12.34 -24.40
C SER A 78 -7.09 -11.98 -25.50
N GLY A 79 -5.78 -12.02 -25.21
CA GLY A 79 -4.74 -11.63 -26.18
C GLY A 79 -4.75 -10.14 -26.50
N ALA A 80 -5.09 -9.29 -25.52
CA ALA A 80 -5.01 -7.85 -25.69
C ALA A 80 -3.59 -7.40 -26.05
N LYS A 81 -3.48 -6.23 -26.69
CA LYS A 81 -2.18 -5.68 -27.11
C LYS A 81 -1.25 -5.53 -25.91
N THR A 82 0.01 -5.93 -26.08
CA THR A 82 1.04 -5.82 -25.03
C THR A 82 1.13 -4.43 -24.42
N GLN A 83 0.99 -3.38 -25.24
CA GLN A 83 1.00 -1.98 -24.79
C GLN A 83 -0.08 -1.69 -23.74
N MET A 84 -1.29 -2.18 -23.96
CA MET A 84 -2.41 -1.99 -23.03
C MET A 84 -2.15 -2.71 -21.70
N ILE A 85 -1.61 -3.93 -21.76
CA ILE A 85 -1.25 -4.70 -20.56
C ILE A 85 -0.13 -4.00 -19.77
N MET A 86 0.83 -3.37 -20.45
CA MET A 86 1.90 -2.60 -19.82
C MET A 86 1.36 -1.34 -19.13
N GLU A 87 0.45 -0.62 -19.77
CA GLU A 87 -0.21 0.56 -19.18
C GLU A 87 -1.02 0.19 -17.93
N ASP A 88 -1.82 -0.89 -17.99
CA ASP A 88 -2.55 -1.39 -16.82
C ASP A 88 -1.59 -1.83 -15.70
N TRP A 89 -0.45 -2.43 -16.07
CA TRP A 89 0.58 -2.87 -15.13
C TRP A 89 1.22 -1.68 -14.40
N ASP A 90 1.55 -0.60 -15.10
CA ASP A 90 2.08 0.62 -14.50
C ASP A 90 1.06 1.26 -13.55
N PHE A 91 -0.22 1.23 -13.92
CA PHE A 91 -1.28 1.73 -13.07
C PHE A 91 -1.45 0.87 -11.81
N LEU A 92 -1.39 -0.46 -11.92
CA LEU A 92 -1.39 -1.38 -10.77
C LEU A 92 -0.19 -1.09 -9.85
N GLN A 93 1.00 -0.90 -10.41
CA GLN A 93 2.20 -0.59 -9.64
C GLN A 93 2.03 0.72 -8.86
N LEU A 94 1.45 1.75 -9.48
CA LEU A 94 1.17 3.01 -8.80
C LEU A 94 0.15 2.84 -7.66
N GLN A 95 -0.95 2.09 -7.87
CA GLN A 95 -1.93 1.87 -6.81
C GLN A 95 -1.32 1.11 -5.62
N CYS A 96 -0.50 0.10 -5.87
CA CYS A 96 0.26 -0.60 -4.83
C CYS A 96 1.22 0.35 -4.08
N ALA A 97 1.89 1.27 -4.80
CA ALA A 97 2.78 2.23 -4.18
C ALA A 97 2.02 3.24 -3.31
N LEU A 98 0.90 3.79 -3.80
CA LEU A 98 0.04 4.74 -3.08
C LEU A 98 -0.63 4.11 -1.85
N TYR A 99 -0.92 2.81 -1.90
CA TYR A 99 -1.43 2.04 -0.76
C TYR A 99 -0.44 2.06 0.42
N ILE A 100 0.86 1.98 0.15
CA ILE A 100 1.91 2.08 1.17
C ILE A 100 2.19 3.54 1.53
N ASN A 101 2.49 4.38 0.53
CA ASN A 101 2.85 5.77 0.70
C ASN A 101 2.04 6.66 -0.25
N SER A 102 1.00 7.31 0.26
CA SER A 102 0.08 8.10 -0.55
C SER A 102 0.60 9.48 -0.95
N GLU A 103 1.75 9.91 -0.42
CA GLU A 103 2.44 11.15 -0.80
C GLU A 103 3.70 10.85 -1.62
N LEU A 104 3.67 9.79 -2.42
CA LEU A 104 4.74 9.48 -3.36
C LEU A 104 4.93 10.65 -4.34
N SER A 105 6.16 11.17 -4.44
CA SER A 105 6.52 12.24 -5.37
C SER A 105 6.80 11.69 -6.77
N GLY A 106 6.69 12.54 -7.80
CA GLY A 106 7.06 12.17 -9.18
C GLY A 106 6.00 11.36 -9.93
N ILE A 107 4.75 11.36 -9.46
CA ILE A 107 3.63 10.73 -10.16
C ILE A 107 3.28 11.60 -11.38
N PRO A 108 3.19 11.02 -12.59
CA PRO A 108 2.69 11.72 -13.78
C PRO A 108 1.30 12.31 -13.55
N LEU A 109 1.02 13.53 -14.03
CA LEU A 109 -0.27 14.21 -13.78
C LEU A 109 -1.48 13.39 -14.25
N ASN A 110 -1.36 12.65 -15.35
CA ASN A 110 -2.42 11.79 -15.89
C ASN A 110 -2.73 10.57 -15.01
N MET A 111 -1.80 10.19 -14.11
CA MET A 111 -1.96 9.08 -13.18
C MET A 111 -2.16 9.55 -11.73
N ALA A 112 -2.15 10.87 -11.48
CA ALA A 112 -2.31 11.42 -10.15
C ALA A 112 -3.67 11.05 -9.54
N PRO A 113 -3.71 10.67 -8.25
CA PRO A 113 -4.97 10.32 -7.59
C PRO A 113 -5.89 11.53 -7.49
N LYS A 114 -7.14 11.39 -7.96
CA LYS A 114 -8.16 12.46 -7.89
C LYS A 114 -8.59 12.79 -6.47
N LYS A 115 -8.58 11.78 -5.59
CA LYS A 115 -8.93 11.90 -4.16
C LYS A 115 -7.70 11.57 -3.34
N TRP A 116 -7.38 12.45 -2.40
CA TRP A 116 -6.33 12.17 -1.43
C TRP A 116 -6.77 11.03 -0.50
N THR A 117 -5.90 10.04 -0.33
CA THR A 117 -6.14 8.86 0.50
C THR A 117 -4.99 8.71 1.48
N ARG A 118 -5.24 8.10 2.65
CA ARG A 118 -4.19 7.87 3.65
C ARG A 118 -3.66 6.45 3.59
N GLY A 119 -2.52 6.28 2.92
CA GLY A 119 -1.74 5.04 2.94
C GLY A 119 -1.10 4.75 4.30
N PHE A 120 -0.43 3.61 4.43
CA PHE A 120 0.19 3.19 5.71
C PHE A 120 1.18 4.20 6.28
N VAL A 121 2.08 4.72 5.44
CA VAL A 121 3.11 5.67 5.87
C VAL A 121 2.46 6.92 6.48
N GLN A 122 1.43 7.48 5.87
CA GLN A 122 0.67 8.65 6.34
C GLN A 122 -0.12 8.39 7.64
N ARG A 123 -0.39 7.12 7.98
CA ARG A 123 -0.99 6.74 9.26
C ARG A 123 0.06 6.63 10.36
N LEU A 124 1.28 6.25 10.03
CA LEU A 124 2.37 6.05 10.99
C LEU A 124 3.13 7.34 11.31
N LYS A 125 3.44 8.16 10.29
CA LYS A 125 4.29 9.35 10.42
C LYS A 125 3.51 10.63 10.81
N GLY A 126 4.26 11.66 11.21
CA GLY A 126 3.74 13.01 11.45
C GLY A 126 3.19 13.23 12.86
N LYS A 127 2.75 14.46 13.15
CA LYS A 127 2.27 14.87 14.49
C LYS A 127 1.04 14.08 14.95
N GLN A 128 0.12 13.82 14.02
CA GLN A 128 -1.11 13.06 14.23
C GLN A 128 -0.98 11.58 13.80
N GLY A 129 0.24 11.10 13.51
CA GLY A 129 0.50 9.71 13.19
C GLY A 129 0.56 8.82 14.43
N ARG A 130 0.47 7.50 14.25
CA ARG A 130 0.41 6.54 15.37
C ARG A 130 1.60 6.62 16.31
N PHE A 131 2.83 6.74 15.81
CA PHE A 131 4.01 6.77 16.68
C PHE A 131 3.94 7.94 17.66
N ARG A 132 3.72 9.16 17.17
CA ARG A 132 3.72 10.34 18.03
C ARG A 132 2.39 10.55 18.76
N GLY A 133 1.26 10.38 18.08
CA GLY A 133 -0.07 10.71 18.59
C GLY A 133 -0.77 9.60 19.37
N ASN A 134 -0.25 8.36 19.36
CA ASN A 134 -0.85 7.25 20.09
C ASN A 134 0.14 6.48 20.96
N LEU A 135 1.42 6.39 20.57
CA LEU A 135 2.43 5.64 21.33
C LEU A 135 3.29 6.53 22.23
N SER A 136 3.69 7.72 21.79
CA SER A 136 4.48 8.66 22.62
C SER A 136 3.63 9.62 23.47
N GLY A 137 2.41 9.95 23.03
CA GLY A 137 1.50 10.84 23.75
C GLY A 137 0.06 10.44 23.48
N LYS A 138 -0.54 9.71 24.43
CA LYS A 138 -1.92 9.24 24.33
C LYS A 138 -2.80 10.07 25.26
N ARG A 139 -4.08 10.22 24.90
CA ARG A 139 -5.10 10.68 25.84
C ARG A 139 -5.23 9.65 26.96
N VAL A 140 -5.30 10.14 28.19
CA VAL A 140 -5.47 9.34 29.39
C VAL A 140 -6.84 9.61 29.99
N ASP A 141 -7.40 8.57 30.61
CA ASP A 141 -8.62 8.70 31.39
C ASP A 141 -8.30 9.27 32.78
N PHE A 142 -9.33 9.67 33.54
CA PHE A 142 -9.19 10.21 34.91
C PHE A 142 -8.33 11.47 35.06
N SER A 143 -8.32 12.33 34.03
CA SER A 143 -7.66 13.65 34.06
C SER A 143 -8.68 14.79 34.08
N GLY A 144 -8.41 15.85 34.86
CA GLY A 144 -9.17 17.11 34.84
C GLY A 144 -8.30 18.29 34.41
N ARG A 145 -8.90 19.29 33.74
CA ARG A 145 -8.24 20.55 33.36
C ARG A 145 -9.11 21.72 33.82
N THR A 146 -8.58 22.56 34.70
CA THR A 146 -9.19 23.84 35.12
C THR A 146 -8.25 24.99 34.76
N VAL A 147 -8.80 26.21 34.68
CA VAL A 147 -8.09 27.47 34.36
C VAL A 147 -7.19 27.89 35.51
#